data_AF-A0A9D7EUG9-F1
#
_entry.id   AF-A0A9D7EUG9-F1
#
_cell.length_a   1.000
_cell.length_b   1.000
_cell.length_c   1.000
_cell.angle_alpha   90.00
_cell.angle_beta   90.00
_cell.angle_gamma   90.00
#
_symmetry.space_group_name_H-M   'P 1'
#
loop_
_entity.id
_entity.type
_entity.pdbx_description
1 polymer ?
#
loop_
_entity_poly.entity_id
_entity_poly.type
_entity_poly.pdbx_seq_one_letter_code
_entity_poly.pdbx_strand_id
1 'polypeptide(L)'
;MFFFSHNRAFYILVGNHPDGKSSGASHALIDAFIKDNAGKNMLLDFEGSDIPTLAYFYSSFGAEHEIFPALKINRLPFYLKWLKK
;
A
#
# COMPACT_ATOMS: atom_id res chain seq x y z
N MET A 1 1.20 6.56 -9.56
CA MET A 1 0.14 7.57 -9.66
C MET A 1 -0.35 7.88 -8.25
N PHE A 2 -0.61 9.15 -7.94
CA PHE A 2 -1.13 9.58 -6.65
C PHE A 2 -2.57 10.06 -6.77
N PHE A 3 -3.43 9.64 -5.84
CA PHE A 3 -4.76 10.20 -5.64
C PHE A 3 -4.81 10.98 -4.34
N PHE A 4 -5.68 11.99 -4.26
CA PHE A 4 -5.77 12.86 -3.08
C PHE A 4 -7.21 12.90 -2.57
N SER A 5 -7.39 12.66 -1.27
CA SER A 5 -8.68 12.79 -0.61
C SER A 5 -8.49 12.96 0.90
N HIS A 6 -9.28 13.82 1.55
CA HIS A 6 -9.29 13.97 3.02
C HIS A 6 -7.90 14.07 3.67
N ASN A 7 -7.04 14.96 3.14
CA ASN A 7 -5.66 15.13 3.62
C ASN A 7 -4.81 13.84 3.56
N ARG A 8 -5.16 12.89 2.67
CA ARG A 8 -4.43 11.67 2.42
C ARG A 8 -4.08 11.58 0.94
N ALA A 9 -2.84 11.21 0.65
CA ALA A 9 -2.34 10.91 -0.68
C ALA A 9 -2.15 9.40 -0.81
N PHE A 10 -2.82 8.79 -1.80
CA PHE A 10 -2.80 7.34 -2.02
C PHE A 10 -1.87 6.98 -3.18
N TYR A 11 -0.91 6.10 -2.94
CA TYR A 11 0.06 5.64 -3.93
C TYR A 11 -0.39 4.30 -4.56
N ILE A 12 -1.35 4.37 -5.48
CA ILE A 12 -2.11 3.19 -5.97
C ILE A 12 -1.41 2.44 -7.10
N LEU A 13 -0.82 3.17 -8.05
CA LEU A 13 -0.26 2.57 -9.27
C LEU A 13 1.24 2.77 -9.33
N VAL A 14 1.96 1.69 -9.07
CA VAL A 14 3.41 1.60 -9.20
C VAL A 14 3.74 1.00 -10.56
N GLY A 15 3.93 1.86 -11.57
CA GLY A 15 4.41 1.43 -12.87
C GLY A 15 5.91 1.16 -12.80
N ASN A 16 6.31 -0.10 -12.56
CA ASN A 16 7.70 -0.49 -12.66
C ASN A 16 7.95 -1.12 -14.04
N HIS A 17 8.80 -0.48 -14.85
CA HIS A 17 9.43 -1.16 -15.99
C HIS A 17 10.23 -2.36 -15.45
N PRO A 18 10.44 -3.46 -16.21
CA PRO A 18 11.28 -4.57 -15.78
C PRO A 18 12.68 -4.14 -15.28
N ASP A 19 13.25 -3.08 -15.86
CA ASP A 19 14.52 -2.45 -15.44
C ASP A 19 14.38 -1.41 -14.32
N GLY A 20 13.15 -1.11 -13.89
CA GLY A 20 12.84 -0.07 -12.92
C GLY A 20 13.35 -0.38 -11.51
N LYS A 21 13.42 -1.67 -11.13
CA LYS A 21 13.90 -2.11 -9.81
C LYS A 21 15.36 -1.74 -9.53
N SER A 22 16.21 -1.68 -10.55
CA SER A 22 17.64 -1.37 -10.42
C SER A 22 17.96 0.12 -10.55
N SER A 23 17.05 0.93 -11.11
CA SER A 23 17.28 2.36 -11.37
C SER A 23 17.16 3.28 -10.14
N GLY A 24 16.53 2.81 -9.06
CA GLY A 24 16.19 3.67 -7.92
C GLY A 24 15.08 4.69 -8.18
N ALA A 25 14.47 4.70 -9.38
CA ALA A 25 13.46 5.68 -9.77
C ALA A 25 12.27 5.75 -8.79
N SER A 26 11.80 4.61 -8.30
CA SER A 26 10.70 4.56 -7.31
C SER A 26 11.11 5.19 -5.98
N HIS A 27 12.37 5.02 -5.54
CA HIS A 27 12.86 5.68 -4.33
C HIS A 27 12.91 7.18 -4.52
N ALA A 28 13.47 7.66 -5.63
CA ALA A 28 13.57 9.09 -5.93
C ALA A 28 12.19 9.76 -6.05
N LEU A 29 11.21 9.07 -6.65
CA LEU A 29 9.84 9.59 -6.79
C LEU A 29 9.15 9.74 -5.43
N ILE A 30 9.27 8.74 -4.55
CA ILE A 30 8.67 8.80 -3.21
C ILE A 30 9.38 9.84 -2.35
N ASP A 31 10.72 9.90 -2.38
CA ASP A 31 11.51 10.90 -1.66
C ASP A 31 11.15 12.33 -2.08
N ALA A 32 11.10 12.61 -3.39
CA ALA A 32 10.68 13.90 -3.91
C ALA A 32 9.25 14.26 -3.47
N PHE A 33 8.32 13.30 -3.53
CA PHE A 33 6.95 13.52 -3.07
C PHE A 33 6.88 13.88 -1.59
N ILE A 34 7.62 13.17 -0.73
CA ILE A 34 7.69 13.45 0.71
C ILE A 34 8.26 14.86 0.92
N LYS A 35 9.35 15.19 0.25
CA LYS A 35 10.00 16.50 0.34
C LYS A 35 9.08 17.65 -0.06
N ASP A 36 8.37 17.52 -1.17
CA ASP A 36 7.46 18.56 -1.69
C ASP A 36 6.22 18.77 -0.82
N ASN A 37 5.93 17.82 0.07
CA ASN A 37 4.77 17.83 0.94
C ASN A 37 5.10 17.87 2.44
N ALA A 38 6.38 17.92 2.79
CA ALA A 38 6.84 18.04 4.16
C ALA A 38 6.26 19.31 4.82
N GLY A 39 5.86 19.19 6.09
CA GLY A 39 5.26 20.28 6.86
C GLY A 39 3.78 20.57 6.54
N LYS A 40 3.19 19.90 5.55
CA LYS A 40 1.74 19.94 5.32
C LYS A 40 1.06 18.93 6.24
N ASN A 41 -0.18 19.21 6.65
CA ASN A 41 -1.03 18.24 7.33
C ASN A 41 -1.57 17.23 6.31
N MET A 42 -0.72 16.30 5.84
CA MET A 42 -1.08 15.28 4.86
C MET A 42 -0.44 13.93 5.21
N LEU A 43 -1.22 12.86 5.08
CA LEU A 43 -0.74 11.49 5.22
C LEU A 43 -0.44 10.89 3.85
N LEU A 44 0.73 10.27 3.69
CA LEU A 44 1.04 9.42 2.55
C LEU A 44 0.65 7.98 2.87
N ASP A 45 -0.23 7.42 2.06
CA ASP A 45 -0.72 6.04 2.16
C ASP A 45 -0.15 5.24 0.98
N PHE A 46 0.68 4.25 1.29
CA PHE A 46 1.29 3.35 0.30
C PHE A 46 0.35 2.23 -0.18
N GLU A 47 -0.88 2.24 0.32
CA GLU A 47 -1.83 1.15 0.26
C GLU A 47 -1.32 -0.14 0.93
N GLY A 48 -2.23 -1.11 1.07
CA GLY A 48 -1.89 -2.44 1.58
C GLY A 48 -1.28 -3.32 0.49
N SER A 49 -0.40 -4.23 0.88
CA SER A 49 0.09 -5.29 0.00
C SER A 49 0.38 -6.56 0.78
N ASP A 50 -0.06 -7.70 0.25
CA ASP A 50 0.31 -9.02 0.77
C ASP A 50 1.73 -9.43 0.32
N ILE A 51 2.44 -8.59 -0.45
CA ILE A 51 3.78 -8.87 -0.97
C ILE A 51 4.83 -8.39 0.05
N PRO A 52 5.57 -9.29 0.73
CA PRO A 52 6.45 -8.90 1.84
C PRO A 52 7.59 -7.97 1.41
N THR A 53 8.13 -8.16 0.20
CA THR A 53 9.20 -7.31 -0.33
C THR A 53 8.73 -5.88 -0.58
N LEU A 54 7.45 -5.70 -0.94
CA LEU A 54 6.87 -4.38 -1.16
C LEU A 54 6.58 -3.69 0.18
N ALA A 55 6.06 -4.43 1.16
CA ALA A 55 5.90 -3.95 2.53
C ALA A 55 7.23 -3.48 3.13
N TYR A 56 8.30 -4.24 2.93
CA TYR A 56 9.65 -3.86 3.40
C TYR A 56 10.14 -2.57 2.72
N PHE A 57 9.95 -2.45 1.40
CA PHE A 57 10.30 -1.24 0.65
C PHE A 57 9.56 -0.02 1.18
N TYR A 58 8.24 -0.08 1.39
CA TYR A 58 7.48 1.05 1.94
C TYR A 58 7.87 1.37 3.38
N SER A 59 8.12 0.36 4.22
CA SER A 59 8.57 0.57 5.60
C SER A 59 9.90 1.31 5.69
N SER A 60 10.77 1.21 4.68
CA SER A 60 12.06 1.94 4.65
C SER A 60 11.91 3.46 4.55
N PHE A 61 10.74 3.98 4.17
CA PHE A 61 10.41 5.41 4.18
C PHE A 61 9.80 5.88 5.51
N GLY A 62 9.77 5.01 6.53
CA GLY A 62 9.14 5.29 7.82
C GLY A 62 7.64 5.01 7.85
N ALA A 63 7.12 4.22 6.90
CA ALA A 63 5.72 3.82 6.91
C ALA A 63 5.41 2.86 8.06
N GLU A 64 4.25 3.04 8.69
CA GLU A 64 3.74 2.14 9.72
C GLU A 64 2.78 1.11 9.12
N HIS A 65 2.76 -0.09 9.70
CA HIS A 65 1.90 -1.17 9.24
C HIS A 65 0.48 -1.02 9.82
N GLU A 66 -0.50 -0.77 8.96
CA GLU A 66 -1.91 -0.67 9.31
C GLU A 66 -2.64 -1.99 8.98
N ILE A 67 -3.31 -2.59 9.98
CA ILE A 67 -4.04 -3.85 9.80
C ILE A 67 -5.46 -3.58 9.36
N PHE A 68 -5.84 -4.11 8.19
CA PHE A 68 -7.21 -4.09 7.70
C PHE A 68 -7.91 -5.41 8.05
N PRO A 69 -8.83 -5.42 9.05
CA PRO A 69 -9.51 -6.65 9.43
C PRO A 69 -10.48 -7.10 8.33
N ALA A 70 -10.31 -8.33 7.86
CA ALA A 70 -11.22 -8.93 6.90
C ALA A 70 -12.32 -9.75 7.62
N LEU A 71 -13.59 -9.40 7.39
CA LEU A 71 -14.72 -10.15 7.92
C LEU A 71 -15.16 -11.24 6.93
N LYS A 72 -15.03 -12.51 7.34
CA LYS A 72 -15.47 -13.67 6.55
C LYS A 72 -16.69 -14.32 7.20
N ILE A 73 -17.86 -14.16 6.59
CA ILE A 73 -19.11 -14.79 7.05
C ILE A 73 -19.43 -16.02 6.19
N ASN A 74 -19.66 -17.17 6.83
CA ASN A 74 -20.15 -18.37 6.18
C ASN A 74 -21.64 -18.58 6.48
N ARG A 75 -22.49 -18.29 5.49
CA ARG A 75 -23.95 -18.45 5.57
C ARG A 75 -24.45 -19.78 4.95
N LEU A 76 -23.56 -20.72 4.65
CA LEU A 76 -23.96 -22.00 4.09
C LEU A 76 -24.73 -22.86 5.13
N PRO A 77 -25.69 -23.70 4.67
CA PRO A 77 -26.32 -24.72 5.52
C PRO A 77 -25.29 -25.61 6.20
N PHE A 78 -25.62 -26.16 7.39
CA PHE A 78 -24.65 -26.86 8.25
C PHE A 78 -23.87 -27.97 7.53
N TYR A 79 -24.51 -28.68 6.59
CA TYR A 79 -23.92 -29.77 5.81
C TYR A 79 -23.00 -29.33 4.65
N LEU A 80 -22.99 -28.04 4.27
CA LEU A 80 -22.08 -27.48 3.25
C LEU A 80 -21.01 -26.55 3.83
N LYS A 81 -21.03 -26.30 5.15
CA LYS A 81 -20.11 -25.34 5.79
C LYS A 81 -18.63 -25.67 5.55
N TRP A 82 -18.28 -26.94 5.42
CA TRP A 82 -16.91 -27.44 5.22
C TRP A 82 -16.34 -27.17 3.82
N LEU A 83 -17.17 -26.86 2.82
CA LEU A 83 -16.72 -26.55 1.46
C LEU A 83 -16.13 -25.15 1.32
N LYS A 84 -16.47 -24.23 2.23
CA LYS A 84 -15.97 -22.86 2.22
C LYS A 84 -14.72 -22.78 3.10
N LYS A 85 -13.55 -23.00 2.50
CA LYS A 85 -12.24 -22.68 3.10
C LYS A 85 -12.09 -21.18 3.21
#